data_AF-A0A2N5TXR2-F1
#
_entry.id   AF-A0A2N5TXR2-F1
#
_cell.length_a   1.000
_cell.length_b   1.000
_cell.length_c   1.000
_cell.angle_alpha   90.00
_cell.angle_beta   90.00
_cell.angle_gamma   90.00
#
_symmetry.space_group_name_H-M   'P 1'
#
loop_
_entity.id
_entity.type
_entity.pdbx_description
1 polymer ?
#
loop_
_entity_poly.entity_id
_entity_poly.type
_entity_poly.pdbx_seq_one_letter_code
_entity_poly.pdbx_strand_id
1 'polypeptide(L)'
;MDGPEEAVDEIGDDTREEGELLEGEGISYVKEKDRHKLAIHRAHRVAVTVCSMLSFVRNRRHNSLQLQNAVRFLACGVSERTNEYLHFLGLTSSRQTALDALRALTSAAEERLKTVMALLPLRPALGTFVCIDNLDMQEKVHISSIGHRSMMFHGTWGYVHMPSQELLDTLDGSKLDLTTYQKALNEVKTMDIDPALLMPSSEASEHYHWVMKSQIATALKKYLRKPLEQEGAIPTEPPVIDQISCKSPEIHMFKLMDESDNSAEGIGQVMEAIQIQSGLTPEEFFSRLQPMDADLGTCQNLKSLWDIRYPSDEPHNSLNNLVMQLGCSHTLWNIAQTIFTKHLGNLSNEDDLGAWRTLSSLGIAPEKVIQKKDFTAMIQHMEKVHESTLVLCLR
;
A
#
# COMPACT_ATOMS: atom_id res chain seq x y z
N MET A 1 -53.60 -15.44 26.80
CA MET A 1 -52.44 -15.98 26.06
C MET A 1 -51.96 -14.83 25.22
N ASP A 2 -51.15 -13.97 25.84
CA ASP A 2 -50.61 -12.78 25.22
C ASP A 2 -49.29 -13.16 24.53
N GLY A 3 -49.27 -13.02 23.21
CA GLY A 3 -48.06 -13.14 22.39
C GLY A 3 -47.33 -11.79 22.33
N PRO A 4 -45.99 -11.79 22.16
CA PRO A 4 -45.17 -10.62 22.39
C PRO A 4 -45.26 -9.58 21.25
N GLU A 5 -45.15 -8.31 21.64
CA GLU A 5 -44.91 -7.15 20.78
C GLU A 5 -43.58 -7.32 20.01
N GLU A 6 -43.62 -7.21 18.68
CA GLU A 6 -42.42 -7.07 17.85
C GLU A 6 -41.94 -5.61 17.89
N ALA A 7 -40.69 -5.44 18.32
CA ALA A 7 -39.97 -4.18 18.31
C ALA A 7 -39.74 -3.70 16.86
N VAL A 8 -40.04 -2.43 16.62
CA VAL A 8 -39.72 -1.71 15.38
C VAL A 8 -38.25 -1.27 15.47
N ASP A 9 -37.37 -1.90 14.68
CA ASP A 9 -36.01 -1.39 14.47
C ASP A 9 -36.07 -0.19 13.51
N GLU A 10 -35.75 0.99 14.03
CA GLU A 10 -35.46 2.18 13.23
C GLU A 10 -34.11 1.99 12.51
N ILE A 11 -34.17 1.64 11.22
CA ILE A 11 -33.00 1.64 10.32
C ILE A 11 -32.73 3.08 9.88
N GLY A 12 -31.53 3.55 10.17
CA GLY A 12 -31.07 4.93 9.99
C GLY A 12 -30.97 5.44 8.54
N ASP A 13 -30.84 6.76 8.47
CA ASP A 13 -30.93 7.69 7.34
C ASP A 13 -29.92 7.43 6.18
N ASP A 14 -28.85 6.67 6.40
CA ASP A 14 -27.79 6.38 5.41
C ASP A 14 -28.28 5.57 4.19
N THR A 15 -29.35 4.79 4.33
CA THR A 15 -29.87 3.95 3.23
C THR A 15 -30.61 4.75 2.16
N ARG A 16 -30.99 6.00 2.46
CA ARG A 16 -31.66 6.88 1.48
C ARG A 16 -30.69 7.50 0.50
N GLU A 17 -29.51 7.94 0.96
CA GLU A 17 -28.51 8.56 0.07
C GLU A 17 -27.90 7.54 -0.93
N GLU A 18 -27.59 6.32 -0.48
CA GLU A 18 -27.19 5.24 -1.40
C GLU A 18 -28.31 4.86 -2.38
N GLY A 19 -29.56 4.85 -1.91
CA GLY A 19 -30.73 4.55 -2.74
C GLY A 19 -30.96 5.59 -3.85
N GLU A 20 -30.77 6.88 -3.54
CA GLU A 20 -30.91 7.98 -4.49
C GLU A 20 -29.76 8.02 -5.51
N LEU A 21 -28.52 7.69 -5.09
CA LEU A 21 -27.36 7.51 -5.97
C LEU A 21 -27.58 6.34 -6.95
N LEU A 22 -28.06 5.20 -6.45
CA LEU A 22 -28.36 4.01 -7.26
C LEU A 22 -29.56 4.21 -8.20
N GLU A 23 -30.54 5.03 -7.82
CA GLU A 23 -31.63 5.45 -8.71
C GLU A 23 -31.14 6.32 -9.87
N GLY A 24 -30.19 7.24 -9.61
CA GLY A 24 -29.48 8.03 -10.62
C GLY A 24 -28.63 7.18 -11.58
N GLU A 25 -28.12 6.04 -11.11
CA GLU A 25 -27.34 5.07 -11.89
C GLU A 25 -28.18 3.97 -12.58
N GLY A 26 -29.50 4.00 -12.41
CA GLY A 26 -30.41 3.10 -13.12
C GLY A 26 -30.66 1.75 -12.45
N ILE A 27 -30.11 1.50 -11.26
CA ILE A 27 -30.14 0.19 -10.59
C ILE A 27 -30.94 0.31 -9.29
N SER A 28 -32.23 -0.03 -9.31
CA SER A 28 -33.03 -0.20 -8.08
C SER A 28 -33.76 -1.54 -8.09
N TYR A 29 -33.63 -2.32 -7.03
CA TYR A 29 -34.53 -3.45 -6.76
C TYR A 29 -35.66 -3.00 -5.83
N VAL A 30 -36.75 -2.48 -6.41
CA VAL A 30 -37.95 -2.14 -5.63
C VAL A 30 -38.84 -3.38 -5.50
N LYS A 31 -39.05 -3.88 -4.27
CA LYS A 31 -40.12 -4.85 -3.97
C LYS A 31 -41.46 -4.11 -3.88
N GLU A 32 -41.96 -3.60 -5.01
CA GLU A 32 -43.27 -2.94 -5.07
C GLU A 32 -44.38 -4.00 -5.17
N LYS A 33 -45.27 -4.08 -4.16
CA LYS A 33 -46.35 -5.07 -4.11
C LYS A 33 -47.56 -4.67 -4.98
N ASP A 34 -47.68 -3.40 -5.32
CA ASP A 34 -48.75 -2.87 -6.17
C ASP A 34 -48.44 -3.10 -7.66
N ARG A 35 -49.31 -3.88 -8.33
CA ARG A 35 -49.15 -4.22 -9.77
C ARG A 35 -49.22 -3.01 -10.69
N HIS A 36 -49.97 -1.97 -10.33
CA HIS A 36 -50.12 -0.79 -11.19
C HIS A 36 -48.87 0.08 -11.13
N LYS A 37 -48.34 0.31 -9.94
CA LYS A 37 -47.07 1.03 -9.73
C LYS A 37 -45.89 0.27 -10.34
N LEU A 38 -45.87 -1.06 -10.24
CA LEU A 38 -44.85 -1.89 -10.88
C LEU A 38 -44.87 -1.76 -12.41
N ALA A 39 -46.05 -1.69 -13.03
CA ALA A 39 -46.16 -1.50 -14.47
C ALA A 39 -45.64 -0.14 -14.93
N ILE A 40 -45.95 0.93 -14.20
CA ILE A 40 -45.45 2.29 -14.46
C ILE A 40 -43.93 2.34 -14.28
N HIS A 41 -43.40 1.75 -13.20
CA HIS A 41 -41.97 1.68 -12.94
C HIS A 41 -41.23 0.93 -14.05
N ARG A 42 -41.77 -0.21 -14.52
CA ARG A 42 -41.20 -0.94 -15.66
C ARG A 42 -41.18 -0.09 -16.94
N ALA A 43 -42.28 0.58 -17.26
CA ALA A 43 -42.35 1.45 -18.43
C ALA A 43 -41.33 2.60 -18.35
N HIS A 44 -41.19 3.21 -17.17
CA HIS A 44 -40.19 4.25 -16.91
C HIS A 44 -38.76 3.70 -17.09
N ARG A 45 -38.44 2.54 -16.50
CA ARG A 45 -37.11 1.91 -16.64
C ARG A 45 -36.79 1.56 -18.10
N VAL A 46 -37.76 1.04 -18.86
CA VAL A 46 -37.57 0.78 -20.30
C VAL A 46 -37.28 2.08 -21.05
N ALA A 47 -38.01 3.16 -20.78
CA ALA A 47 -37.77 4.46 -21.41
C ALA A 47 -36.38 5.01 -21.05
N VAL A 48 -35.98 4.95 -19.78
CA VAL A 48 -34.63 5.36 -19.33
C VAL A 48 -33.56 4.55 -20.05
N THR A 49 -33.68 3.22 -20.13
CA THR A 49 -32.72 2.37 -20.83
C THR A 49 -32.59 2.73 -22.32
N VAL A 50 -33.72 2.94 -23.01
CA VAL A 50 -33.71 3.37 -24.43
C VAL A 50 -33.06 4.74 -24.59
N CYS A 51 -33.39 5.70 -23.74
CA CYS A 51 -32.77 7.02 -23.73
C CYS A 51 -31.26 6.96 -23.43
N SER A 52 -30.82 6.08 -22.55
CA SER A 52 -29.39 5.82 -22.27
C SER A 52 -28.68 5.21 -23.49
N MET A 53 -29.31 4.25 -24.18
CA MET A 53 -28.78 3.69 -25.43
C MET A 53 -28.67 4.75 -26.53
N LEU A 54 -29.67 5.62 -26.69
CA LEU A 54 -29.62 6.75 -27.63
C LEU A 54 -28.56 7.78 -27.24
N SER A 55 -28.43 8.08 -25.94
CA SER A 55 -27.41 8.99 -25.41
C SER A 55 -26.00 8.44 -25.60
N PHE A 56 -25.82 7.12 -25.54
CA PHE A 56 -24.59 6.42 -25.92
C PHE A 56 -24.25 6.61 -27.39
N VAL A 57 -25.22 6.40 -28.29
CA VAL A 57 -25.02 6.60 -29.75
C VAL A 57 -24.65 8.06 -30.04
N ARG A 58 -25.24 9.02 -29.30
CA ARG A 58 -24.94 10.46 -29.47
C ARG A 58 -23.62 10.90 -28.85
N ASN A 59 -23.20 10.32 -27.73
CA ASN A 59 -21.93 10.67 -27.08
C ASN A 59 -21.40 9.49 -26.25
N ARG A 60 -20.32 8.86 -26.74
CA ARG A 60 -19.65 7.73 -26.09
C ARG A 60 -19.07 8.06 -24.70
N ARG A 61 -18.96 9.35 -24.33
CA ARG A 61 -18.52 9.77 -22.98
C ARG A 61 -19.58 9.54 -21.90
N HIS A 62 -20.84 9.28 -22.25
CA HIS A 62 -21.91 8.93 -21.30
C HIS A 62 -21.86 7.46 -20.83
N ASN A 63 -20.79 6.73 -21.11
CA ASN A 63 -20.62 5.30 -20.83
C ASN A 63 -19.59 5.04 -19.71
N SER A 64 -19.43 5.99 -18.79
CA SER A 64 -18.41 5.93 -17.73
C SER A 64 -18.53 4.65 -16.91
N LEU A 65 -19.75 4.26 -16.53
CA LEU A 65 -20.01 3.07 -15.73
C LEU A 65 -19.64 1.78 -16.47
N GLN A 66 -20.10 1.59 -17.71
CA GLN A 66 -19.79 0.39 -18.48
C GLN A 66 -18.30 0.32 -18.85
N LEU A 67 -17.63 1.47 -19.05
CA LEU A 67 -16.19 1.50 -19.29
C LEU A 67 -15.42 1.13 -18.01
N GLN A 68 -15.83 1.68 -16.87
CA GLN A 68 -15.26 1.36 -15.56
C GLN A 68 -15.44 -0.12 -15.22
N ASN A 69 -16.64 -0.67 -15.47
CA ASN A 69 -16.91 -2.09 -15.34
C ASN A 69 -16.04 -2.92 -16.28
N ALA A 70 -15.85 -2.50 -17.53
CA ALA A 70 -15.02 -3.24 -18.48
C ALA A 70 -13.57 -3.33 -18.03
N VAL A 71 -12.99 -2.22 -17.55
CA VAL A 71 -11.62 -2.18 -17.03
C VAL A 71 -11.51 -3.00 -15.74
N ARG A 72 -12.46 -2.86 -14.80
CA ARG A 72 -12.47 -3.63 -13.54
C ARG A 72 -12.62 -5.13 -13.78
N PHE A 73 -13.58 -5.54 -14.61
CA PHE A 73 -13.81 -6.95 -14.92
C PHE A 73 -12.61 -7.58 -15.62
N LEU A 74 -11.99 -6.86 -16.54
CA LEU A 74 -10.75 -7.29 -17.18
C LEU A 74 -9.64 -7.51 -16.14
N ALA A 75 -9.44 -6.56 -15.22
CA ALA A 75 -8.44 -6.65 -14.16
C ALA A 75 -8.74 -7.77 -13.15
N CYS A 76 -10.02 -8.04 -12.86
CA CYS A 76 -10.46 -9.13 -11.98
C CYS A 76 -10.45 -10.52 -12.67
N GLY A 77 -9.96 -10.63 -13.90
CA GLY A 77 -9.84 -11.91 -14.61
C GLY A 77 -11.15 -12.46 -15.15
N VAL A 78 -12.17 -11.60 -15.37
CA VAL A 78 -13.42 -12.02 -16.02
C VAL A 78 -13.12 -12.52 -17.43
N SER A 79 -13.60 -13.73 -17.74
CA SER A 79 -13.38 -14.35 -19.04
C SER A 79 -14.00 -13.51 -20.17
N GLU A 80 -13.42 -13.61 -21.37
CA GLU A 80 -13.94 -12.89 -22.55
C GLU A 80 -15.40 -13.23 -22.82
N ARG A 81 -15.77 -14.52 -22.77
CA ARG A 81 -17.16 -14.98 -22.92
C ARG A 81 -18.11 -14.35 -21.90
N THR A 82 -17.69 -14.25 -20.64
CA THR A 82 -18.50 -13.60 -19.59
C THR A 82 -18.63 -12.11 -19.87
N ASN A 83 -17.53 -11.45 -20.25
CA ASN A 83 -17.57 -10.03 -20.60
C ASN A 83 -18.45 -9.75 -21.82
N GLU A 84 -18.43 -10.60 -22.84
CA GLU A 84 -19.32 -10.50 -24.02
C GLU A 84 -20.79 -10.60 -23.63
N TYR A 85 -21.14 -11.54 -22.74
CA TYR A 85 -22.51 -11.65 -22.24
C TYR A 85 -22.94 -10.41 -21.46
N LEU A 86 -22.10 -9.91 -20.55
CA LEU A 86 -22.37 -8.68 -19.81
C LEU A 86 -22.42 -7.46 -20.72
N HIS A 87 -21.62 -7.45 -21.79
CA HIS A 87 -21.62 -6.40 -22.80
C HIS A 87 -22.93 -6.39 -23.58
N PHE A 88 -23.43 -7.57 -23.96
CA PHE A 88 -24.75 -7.74 -24.58
C PHE A 88 -25.88 -7.24 -23.68
N LEU A 89 -25.77 -7.44 -22.37
CA LEU A 89 -26.72 -6.90 -21.38
C LEU A 89 -26.55 -5.39 -21.13
N GLY A 90 -25.54 -4.73 -21.72
CA GLY A 90 -25.27 -3.32 -21.54
C GLY A 90 -24.63 -2.94 -20.20
N LEU A 91 -24.09 -3.91 -19.46
CA LEU A 91 -23.48 -3.72 -18.13
C LEU A 91 -21.99 -3.38 -18.20
N THR A 92 -21.34 -3.67 -19.33
CA THR A 92 -19.92 -3.44 -19.57
C THR A 92 -19.66 -3.08 -21.03
N SER A 93 -18.50 -2.50 -21.31
CA SER A 93 -18.01 -2.28 -22.67
C SER A 93 -17.34 -3.55 -23.23
N SER A 94 -17.07 -3.54 -24.54
CA SER A 94 -16.31 -4.63 -25.15
C SER A 94 -14.90 -4.73 -24.57
N ARG A 95 -14.31 -5.93 -24.60
CA ARG A 95 -12.95 -6.17 -24.11
C ARG A 95 -11.93 -5.29 -24.84
N GLN A 96 -12.10 -5.10 -26.16
CA GLN A 96 -11.29 -4.20 -26.96
C GLN A 96 -11.32 -2.77 -26.43
N THR A 97 -12.51 -2.27 -26.09
CA THR A 97 -12.66 -0.92 -25.52
C THR A 97 -11.95 -0.79 -24.17
N ALA A 98 -12.02 -1.84 -23.32
CA ALA A 98 -11.29 -1.86 -22.05
C ALA A 98 -9.77 -1.81 -22.26
N LEU A 99 -9.24 -2.56 -23.23
CA LEU A 99 -7.81 -2.56 -23.57
C LEU A 99 -7.36 -1.20 -24.13
N ASP A 100 -8.17 -0.57 -24.98
CA ASP A 100 -7.86 0.76 -25.52
C ASP A 100 -7.89 1.83 -24.43
N ALA A 101 -8.81 1.71 -23.46
CA ALA A 101 -8.83 2.56 -22.28
C ALA A 101 -7.59 2.36 -21.39
N LEU A 102 -7.18 1.10 -21.16
CA LEU A 102 -5.94 0.80 -20.43
C LEU A 102 -4.71 1.40 -21.14
N ARG A 103 -4.61 1.28 -22.46
CA ARG A 103 -3.52 1.91 -23.24
C ARG A 103 -3.50 3.42 -23.08
N ALA A 104 -4.66 4.07 -23.19
CA ALA A 104 -4.77 5.51 -22.98
C ALA A 104 -4.37 5.93 -21.56
N LEU A 105 -4.78 5.16 -20.54
CA LEU A 105 -4.37 5.37 -19.14
C LEU A 105 -2.86 5.18 -18.96
N THR A 106 -2.27 4.16 -19.59
CA THR A 106 -0.82 3.94 -19.56
C THR A 106 -0.07 5.11 -20.19
N SER A 107 -0.48 5.59 -21.36
CA SER A 107 0.16 6.76 -22.00
C SER A 107 0.05 8.02 -21.14
N ALA A 108 -1.13 8.28 -20.55
CA ALA A 108 -1.31 9.41 -19.65
C ALA A 108 -0.48 9.29 -18.36
N ALA A 109 -0.34 8.07 -17.83
CA ALA A 109 0.50 7.81 -16.67
C ALA A 109 1.98 7.98 -16.98
N GLU A 110 2.43 7.53 -18.16
CA GLU A 110 3.82 7.71 -18.62
C GLU A 110 4.17 9.19 -18.78
N GLU A 111 3.30 9.99 -19.42
CA GLU A 111 3.51 11.44 -19.53
C GLU A 111 3.54 12.12 -18.16
N ARG A 112 2.65 11.72 -17.24
CA ARG A 112 2.63 12.24 -15.88
C ARG A 112 3.89 11.86 -15.11
N LEU A 113 4.35 10.63 -15.23
CA LEU A 113 5.60 10.16 -14.62
C LEU A 113 6.78 10.99 -15.11
N LYS A 114 6.95 11.14 -16.44
CA LYS A 114 8.01 11.99 -17.01
C LYS A 114 7.92 13.41 -16.51
N THR A 115 6.71 13.94 -16.43
CA THR A 115 6.46 15.27 -15.87
C THR A 115 6.94 15.34 -14.42
N VAL A 116 6.56 14.40 -13.56
CA VAL A 116 6.97 14.36 -12.13
C VAL A 116 8.49 14.20 -11.97
N MET A 117 9.11 13.34 -12.77
CA MET A 117 10.57 13.11 -12.79
C MET A 117 11.33 14.34 -13.28
N ALA A 118 10.74 15.11 -14.20
CA ALA A 118 11.26 16.40 -14.67
C ALA A 118 10.90 17.57 -13.75
N LEU A 119 9.82 17.48 -12.96
CA LEU A 119 9.20 18.53 -12.12
C LEU A 119 9.99 18.85 -10.84
N LEU A 120 11.30 18.95 -10.96
CA LEU A 120 12.09 19.70 -10.00
C LEU A 120 12.43 21.10 -10.53
N PRO A 121 11.48 22.06 -10.65
CA PRO A 121 11.82 23.47 -10.62
C PRO A 121 12.40 23.93 -9.28
N LEU A 122 12.26 23.12 -8.21
CA LEU A 122 12.66 23.53 -6.86
C LEU A 122 14.08 23.09 -6.46
N ARG A 123 14.60 21.91 -6.89
CA ARG A 123 16.00 21.48 -6.65
C ARG A 123 16.48 20.46 -7.69
N PRO A 124 17.31 20.83 -8.68
CA PRO A 124 17.81 19.88 -9.69
C PRO A 124 18.77 18.82 -9.14
N ALA A 125 19.14 18.87 -7.86
CA ALA A 125 20.15 18.01 -7.25
C ALA A 125 19.61 16.78 -6.50
N LEU A 126 18.31 16.76 -6.15
CA LEU A 126 17.65 15.65 -5.45
C LEU A 126 16.57 15.07 -6.35
N GLY A 127 16.66 13.79 -6.69
CA GLY A 127 15.65 13.06 -7.45
C GLY A 127 14.41 12.71 -6.63
N THR A 128 13.36 12.25 -7.31
CA THR A 128 12.15 11.72 -6.67
C THR A 128 12.47 10.45 -5.88
N PHE A 129 11.71 10.08 -4.87
CA PHE A 129 11.96 8.83 -4.16
C PHE A 129 11.36 7.67 -4.95
N VAL A 130 12.17 6.66 -5.25
CA VAL A 130 11.75 5.48 -6.02
C VAL A 130 11.60 4.30 -5.07
N CYS A 131 10.54 3.52 -5.21
CA CYS A 131 10.38 2.26 -4.50
C CYS A 131 10.20 1.15 -5.53
N ILE A 132 11.00 0.09 -5.44
CA ILE A 132 10.94 -1.08 -6.33
C ILE A 132 10.84 -2.36 -5.52
N ASP A 133 10.18 -3.34 -6.12
CA ASP A 133 10.09 -4.68 -5.57
C ASP A 133 9.85 -5.69 -6.71
N ASN A 134 10.16 -6.95 -6.46
CA ASN A 134 10.02 -7.99 -7.46
C ASN A 134 8.55 -8.33 -7.71
N LEU A 135 8.24 -8.74 -8.94
CA LEU A 135 6.91 -9.23 -9.31
C LEU A 135 7.03 -10.60 -9.99
N ASP A 136 6.70 -11.63 -9.21
CA ASP A 136 6.63 -13.00 -9.69
C ASP A 136 5.19 -13.39 -10.02
N MET A 137 4.88 -13.53 -11.31
CA MET A 137 3.56 -13.98 -11.76
C MET A 137 3.65 -15.39 -12.34
N GLN A 138 2.90 -16.33 -11.77
CA GLN A 138 2.78 -17.67 -12.34
C GLN A 138 1.78 -17.67 -13.50
N GLU A 139 2.28 -17.81 -14.72
CA GLU A 139 1.44 -18.16 -15.87
C GLU A 139 1.19 -19.67 -15.84
N LYS A 140 -0.02 -20.06 -15.49
CA LYS A 140 -0.41 -21.47 -15.39
C LYS A 140 -1.15 -21.92 -16.64
N VAL A 141 -0.62 -22.93 -17.31
CA VAL A 141 -1.32 -23.59 -18.42
C VAL A 141 -2.15 -24.75 -17.85
N HIS A 142 -3.43 -24.83 -18.22
CA HIS A 142 -4.33 -25.89 -17.75
C HIS A 142 -3.93 -27.29 -18.25
N ILE A 143 -3.42 -27.39 -19.49
CA ILE A 143 -2.96 -28.64 -20.10
C ILE A 143 -1.56 -28.40 -20.66
N SER A 144 -0.56 -29.02 -20.04
CA SER A 144 0.82 -28.93 -20.52
C SER A 144 1.00 -29.70 -21.84
N SER A 145 1.69 -29.10 -22.79
CA SER A 145 2.16 -29.75 -24.03
C SER A 145 3.59 -29.32 -24.34
N ILE A 146 4.23 -29.94 -25.34
CA ILE A 146 5.58 -29.55 -25.76
C ILE A 146 5.53 -28.12 -26.29
N GLY A 147 6.17 -27.19 -25.59
CA GLY A 147 6.13 -25.74 -25.90
C GLY A 147 5.10 -24.94 -25.12
N HIS A 148 4.12 -25.58 -24.46
CA HIS A 148 3.18 -24.92 -23.54
C HIS A 148 3.31 -25.52 -22.16
N ARG A 149 4.11 -24.86 -21.32
CA ARG A 149 4.29 -25.21 -19.91
C ARG A 149 3.97 -23.99 -19.08
N SER A 150 3.50 -24.23 -17.85
CA SER A 150 3.43 -23.16 -16.87
C SER A 150 4.83 -22.53 -16.71
N MET A 151 4.88 -21.22 -16.68
CA MET A 151 6.11 -20.46 -16.50
C MET A 151 5.92 -19.41 -15.41
N MET A 152 7.03 -18.99 -14.83
CA MET A 152 7.07 -17.83 -13.95
C MET A 152 7.53 -16.65 -14.80
N PHE A 153 6.74 -15.59 -14.81
CA PHE A 153 7.19 -14.27 -15.21
C PHE A 153 7.90 -13.64 -14.02
N HIS A 154 9.09 -13.13 -14.26
CA HIS A 154 9.93 -12.44 -13.28
C HIS A 154 10.12 -11.01 -13.78
N GLY A 155 9.36 -10.08 -13.22
CA GLY A 155 9.51 -8.66 -13.54
C GLY A 155 9.79 -7.85 -12.29
N THR A 156 9.87 -6.54 -12.47
CA THR A 156 10.04 -5.57 -11.37
C THR A 156 8.95 -4.53 -11.48
N TRP A 157 8.24 -4.30 -10.39
CA TRP A 157 7.28 -3.21 -10.30
C TRP A 157 7.86 -2.12 -9.40
N GLY A 158 7.34 -0.89 -9.55
CA GLY A 158 7.76 0.19 -8.70
C GLY A 158 6.93 1.44 -8.90
N TYR A 159 7.19 2.42 -8.05
CA TYR A 159 6.57 3.73 -8.12
C TYR A 159 7.54 4.82 -7.68
N VAL A 160 7.21 6.05 -8.04
CA VAL A 160 7.83 7.25 -7.50
C VAL A 160 6.89 7.95 -6.56
N HIS A 161 7.45 8.54 -5.51
CA HIS A 161 6.74 9.39 -4.59
C HIS A 161 7.61 10.59 -4.21
N MET A 162 6.95 11.63 -3.71
CA MET A 162 7.63 12.83 -3.22
C MET A 162 7.33 13.02 -1.74
N PRO A 163 8.34 13.40 -0.94
CA PRO A 163 8.08 13.92 0.40
C PRO A 163 7.12 15.12 0.32
N SER A 164 6.32 15.33 1.35
CA SER A 164 5.42 16.49 1.38
C SER A 164 6.22 17.80 1.29
N GLN A 165 5.65 18.80 0.63
CA GLN A 165 6.29 20.12 0.52
C GLN A 165 6.58 20.70 1.92
N GLU A 166 5.67 20.50 2.87
CA GLU A 166 5.84 20.89 4.28
C GLU A 166 7.12 20.30 4.87
N LEU A 167 7.41 19.01 4.62
CA LEU A 167 8.64 18.38 5.10
C LEU A 167 9.86 18.94 4.37
N LEU A 168 9.80 19.08 3.04
CA LEU A 168 10.91 19.61 2.24
C LEU A 168 11.31 21.05 2.63
N ASP A 169 10.33 21.86 3.02
CA ASP A 169 10.53 23.24 3.47
C ASP A 169 11.26 23.33 4.81
N THR A 170 11.21 22.28 5.65
CA THR A 170 11.99 22.21 6.90
C THR A 170 13.47 21.86 6.66
N LEU A 171 13.82 21.36 5.47
CA LEU A 171 15.16 20.84 5.18
C LEU A 171 16.03 21.88 4.48
N ASP A 172 17.32 21.89 4.84
CA ASP A 172 18.34 22.69 4.17
C ASP A 172 18.63 22.15 2.77
N GLY A 173 18.10 22.83 1.76
CA GLY A 173 18.26 22.44 0.36
C GLY A 173 19.66 22.45 -0.19
N SER A 174 20.57 23.23 0.42
CA SER A 174 21.96 23.26 0.00
C SER A 174 22.73 22.00 0.39
N LYS A 175 22.13 21.13 1.21
CA LYS A 175 22.71 19.85 1.64
C LYS A 175 22.04 18.63 0.99
N LEU A 176 20.95 18.83 0.25
CA LEU A 176 20.22 17.75 -0.42
C LEU A 176 20.75 17.55 -1.85
N ASP A 177 22.02 17.19 -1.93
CA ASP A 177 22.71 16.95 -3.20
C ASP A 177 23.71 15.80 -3.08
N LEU A 178 24.14 15.29 -4.24
CA LEU A 178 25.02 14.14 -4.33
C LEU A 178 26.41 14.40 -3.72
N THR A 179 26.94 15.62 -3.87
CA THR A 179 28.27 15.97 -3.38
C THR A 179 28.29 15.99 -1.86
N THR A 180 27.30 16.61 -1.24
CA THR A 180 27.14 16.65 0.21
C THR A 180 26.96 15.24 0.78
N TYR A 181 26.16 14.39 0.13
CA TYR A 181 25.98 13.00 0.52
C TYR A 181 27.29 12.20 0.48
N GLN A 182 28.04 12.27 -0.62
CA GLN A 182 29.31 11.57 -0.77
C GLN A 182 30.36 12.06 0.23
N LYS A 183 30.38 13.36 0.53
CA LYS A 183 31.24 13.92 1.58
C LYS A 183 30.91 13.31 2.95
N ALA A 184 29.63 13.25 3.31
CA ALA A 184 29.18 12.64 4.56
C ALA A 184 29.57 11.15 4.64
N LEU A 185 29.39 10.38 3.56
CA LEU A 185 29.82 8.97 3.53
C LEU A 185 31.33 8.80 3.75
N ASN A 186 32.16 9.72 3.25
CA ASN A 186 33.60 9.67 3.47
C ASN A 186 33.98 10.01 4.91
N GLU A 187 33.26 10.93 5.57
CA GLU A 187 33.47 11.25 6.99
C GLU A 187 33.09 10.07 7.90
N VAL A 188 32.01 9.35 7.56
CA VAL A 188 31.56 8.15 8.31
C VAL A 188 32.61 7.05 8.34
N LYS A 189 33.44 6.89 7.29
CA LYS A 189 34.50 5.87 7.24
C LYS A 189 35.52 5.99 8.36
N THR A 190 35.69 7.20 8.92
CA THR A 190 36.64 7.51 9.98
C THR A 190 35.95 7.92 11.28
N MET A 191 34.62 7.81 11.34
CA MET A 191 33.85 8.19 12.52
C MET A 191 34.02 7.12 13.61
N ASP A 192 34.46 7.53 14.80
CA ASP A 192 34.41 6.69 15.98
C ASP A 192 32.94 6.52 16.41
N ILE A 193 32.46 5.28 16.42
CA ILE A 193 31.12 4.95 16.87
C ILE A 193 31.13 4.92 18.40
N ASP A 194 30.61 5.97 19.03
CA ASP A 194 30.30 5.97 20.46
C ASP A 194 29.02 5.15 20.70
N PRO A 195 29.09 4.01 21.44
CA PRO A 195 27.90 3.23 21.76
C PRO A 195 26.81 4.03 22.49
N ALA A 196 27.15 5.12 23.16
CA ALA A 196 26.18 6.00 23.80
C ALA A 196 25.21 6.64 22.79
N LEU A 197 25.59 6.79 21.52
CA LEU A 197 24.71 7.26 20.43
C LEU A 197 23.56 6.28 20.13
N LEU A 198 23.70 5.00 20.52
CA LEU A 198 22.66 3.98 20.34
C LEU A 198 21.77 3.84 21.58
N MET A 199 22.12 4.51 22.68
CA MET A 199 21.35 4.47 23.91
C MET A 199 20.28 5.57 23.91
N PRO A 200 19.09 5.33 24.48
CA PRO A 200 18.08 6.37 24.60
C PRO A 200 18.61 7.53 25.45
N SER A 201 18.34 8.76 25.02
CA SER A 201 18.61 9.94 25.85
C SER A 201 17.70 9.96 27.08
N SER A 202 17.98 10.85 28.03
CA SER A 202 17.10 11.06 29.18
C SER A 202 15.70 11.50 28.74
N GLU A 203 15.61 12.40 27.76
CA GLU A 203 14.36 12.87 27.18
C GLU A 203 13.59 11.73 26.49
N ALA A 204 14.28 10.91 25.70
CA ALA A 204 13.66 9.74 25.04
C ALA A 204 13.14 8.71 26.05
N SER A 205 13.87 8.51 27.16
CA SER A 205 13.47 7.61 28.24
C SER A 205 12.23 8.13 28.99
N GLU A 206 12.18 9.43 29.26
CA GLU A 206 10.99 10.08 29.86
C GLU A 206 9.78 10.02 28.93
N HIS A 207 9.98 10.24 27.64
CA HIS A 207 8.94 10.09 26.63
C HIS A 207 8.39 8.67 26.62
N TYR A 208 9.26 7.66 26.52
CA TYR A 208 8.86 6.25 26.55
C TYR A 208 8.10 5.86 27.83
N HIS A 209 8.52 6.40 28.98
CA HIS A 209 7.80 6.22 30.25
C HIS A 209 6.35 6.72 30.18
N TRP A 210 6.11 7.89 29.56
CA TRP A 210 4.77 8.41 29.35
C TRP A 210 3.97 7.62 28.31
N VAL A 211 4.61 7.10 27.25
CA VAL A 211 3.98 6.17 26.30
C VAL A 211 3.45 4.94 27.02
N MET A 212 4.27 4.27 27.84
CA MET A 212 3.87 3.10 28.61
C MET A 212 2.74 3.41 29.60
N LYS A 213 2.83 4.53 30.32
CA LYS A 213 1.75 5.00 31.20
C LYS A 213 0.43 5.18 30.48
N SER A 214 0.47 5.76 29.27
CA SER A 214 -0.74 6.03 28.48
C SER A 214 -1.39 4.73 27.97
N GLN A 215 -0.58 3.75 27.58
CA GLN A 215 -1.06 2.41 27.21
C GLN A 215 -1.69 1.67 28.41
N ILE A 216 -1.06 1.74 29.59
CA ILE A 216 -1.61 1.17 30.83
C ILE A 216 -2.93 1.86 31.20
N ALA A 217 -2.97 3.19 31.15
CA ALA A 217 -4.19 3.97 31.41
C ALA A 217 -5.32 3.62 30.44
N THR A 218 -4.99 3.38 29.16
CA THR A 218 -5.94 2.93 28.14
C THR A 218 -6.53 1.57 28.47
N ALA A 219 -5.69 0.58 28.79
CA ALA A 219 -6.14 -0.76 29.18
C ALA A 219 -7.01 -0.72 30.44
N LEU A 220 -6.60 0.03 31.47
CA LEU A 220 -7.34 0.21 32.71
C LEU A 220 -8.73 0.81 32.44
N LYS A 221 -8.78 1.92 31.70
CA LYS A 221 -10.02 2.66 31.39
C LYS A 221 -11.00 1.84 30.55
N LYS A 222 -10.48 1.04 29.60
CA LYS A 222 -11.29 0.26 28.65
C LYS A 222 -11.87 -1.01 29.26
N TYR A 223 -11.12 -1.72 30.11
CA TYR A 223 -11.52 -3.06 30.55
C TYR A 223 -11.76 -3.23 32.05
N LEU A 224 -11.18 -2.39 32.91
CA LEU A 224 -11.19 -2.61 34.35
C LEU A 224 -11.98 -1.54 35.10
N ARG A 225 -11.60 -0.26 34.95
CA ARG A 225 -12.20 0.83 35.72
C ARG A 225 -12.00 2.19 35.07
N LYS A 226 -13.06 3.01 35.09
CA LYS A 226 -12.97 4.43 34.75
C LYS A 226 -12.61 5.25 35.99
N PRO A 227 -11.76 6.28 35.86
CA PRO A 227 -11.44 7.15 36.99
C PRO A 227 -12.70 7.89 37.47
N LEU A 228 -12.80 8.11 38.78
CA LEU A 228 -13.91 8.84 39.41
C LEU A 228 -13.86 10.33 39.06
N GLU A 229 -12.65 10.88 38.98
CA GLU A 229 -12.36 12.26 38.59
C GLU A 229 -11.48 12.25 37.35
N GLN A 230 -11.82 13.09 36.39
CA GLN A 230 -11.11 13.17 35.11
C GLN A 230 -9.91 14.12 35.20
N GLU A 231 -9.93 15.04 36.16
CA GLU A 231 -8.86 15.98 36.44
C GLU A 231 -7.69 15.25 37.15
N GLY A 232 -6.48 15.40 36.63
CA GLY A 232 -5.29 14.69 37.12
C GLY A 232 -5.18 13.20 36.69
N ALA A 233 -6.12 12.68 35.92
CA ALA A 233 -6.02 11.33 35.36
C ALA A 233 -4.86 11.24 34.33
N ILE A 234 -4.20 10.09 34.29
CA ILE A 234 -3.15 9.82 33.29
C ILE A 234 -3.79 9.86 31.88
N PRO A 235 -3.21 10.62 30.93
CA PRO A 235 -3.69 10.65 29.55
C PRO A 235 -3.71 9.25 28.93
N THR A 236 -4.74 8.95 28.13
CA THR A 236 -4.79 7.69 27.36
C THR A 236 -4.07 7.80 26.02
N GLU A 237 -3.86 9.02 25.55
CA GLU A 237 -3.09 9.28 24.33
C GLU A 237 -1.62 9.47 24.70
N PRO A 238 -0.69 8.74 24.04
CA PRO A 238 0.73 8.93 24.28
C PRO A 238 1.19 10.33 23.85
N PRO A 239 2.25 10.87 24.47
CA PRO A 239 2.84 12.12 24.01
C PRO A 239 3.32 12.00 22.56
N VAL A 240 3.05 13.04 21.76
CA VAL A 240 3.45 13.10 20.36
C VAL A 240 4.97 13.13 20.24
N ILE A 241 5.53 12.39 19.26
CA ILE A 241 6.94 12.45 18.87
C ILE A 241 7.05 12.55 17.36
N ASP A 242 7.73 13.60 16.89
CA ASP A 242 8.06 13.86 15.48
C ASP A 242 6.96 13.50 14.47
N GLN A 243 5.73 13.92 14.77
CA GLN A 243 4.56 13.54 13.99
C GLN A 243 4.64 14.13 12.58
N ILE A 244 4.74 13.23 11.60
CA ILE A 244 4.65 13.55 10.19
C ILE A 244 3.18 13.65 9.75
N SER A 245 2.96 14.35 8.63
CA SER A 245 1.63 14.52 8.05
C SER A 245 1.00 13.17 7.69
N CYS A 246 -0.27 12.97 8.06
CA CYS A 246 -1.06 11.79 7.68
C CYS A 246 -1.69 11.91 6.27
N LYS A 247 -1.33 12.96 5.51
CA LYS A 247 -1.81 13.15 4.15
C LYS A 247 -1.29 12.01 3.27
N SER A 248 -2.20 11.40 2.50
CA SER A 248 -1.83 10.37 1.54
C SER A 248 -0.75 10.91 0.59
N PRO A 249 0.38 10.20 0.42
CA PRO A 249 1.39 10.60 -0.54
C PRO A 249 0.84 10.49 -1.96
N GLU A 250 1.30 11.38 -2.84
CA GLU A 250 1.06 11.23 -4.26
C GLU A 250 2.08 10.22 -4.81
N ILE A 251 1.58 9.16 -5.44
CA ILE A 251 2.40 8.09 -6.02
C ILE A 251 2.15 8.00 -7.52
N HIS A 252 3.21 7.74 -8.27
CA HIS A 252 3.13 7.49 -9.71
C HIS A 252 3.84 6.19 -10.05
N MET A 253 3.09 5.25 -10.62
CA MET A 253 3.61 3.92 -10.94
C MET A 253 4.54 3.99 -12.15
N PHE A 254 5.65 3.25 -12.09
CA PHE A 254 6.35 2.85 -13.30
C PHE A 254 5.47 1.88 -14.10
N LYS A 255 5.65 1.86 -15.41
CA LYS A 255 5.20 0.73 -16.22
C LYS A 255 5.98 -0.50 -15.74
N LEU A 256 5.28 -1.63 -15.61
CA LEU A 256 5.89 -2.90 -15.23
C LEU A 256 7.10 -3.18 -16.12
N MET A 257 8.23 -3.46 -15.47
CA MET A 257 9.51 -3.79 -16.11
C MET A 257 9.57 -5.30 -16.29
N ASP A 258 9.97 -5.73 -17.49
CA ASP A 258 10.17 -7.16 -17.80
C ASP A 258 11.50 -7.66 -17.20
N GLU A 259 12.35 -6.73 -16.77
CA GLU A 259 13.61 -6.95 -16.08
C GLU A 259 13.37 -7.40 -14.63
N SER A 260 14.16 -8.37 -14.19
CA SER A 260 14.12 -8.89 -12.81
C SER A 260 15.28 -8.33 -11.99
N ASP A 261 15.00 -7.84 -10.79
CA ASP A 261 15.99 -7.38 -9.82
C ASP A 261 16.66 -8.50 -9.00
N ASN A 262 16.35 -9.77 -9.30
CA ASN A 262 16.85 -10.95 -8.58
C ASN A 262 18.34 -11.28 -8.84
N SER A 263 19.08 -10.43 -9.57
CA SER A 263 20.52 -10.60 -9.80
C SER A 263 21.22 -9.25 -9.98
N ALA A 264 22.55 -9.23 -9.85
CA ALA A 264 23.36 -8.03 -10.09
C ALA A 264 23.24 -7.49 -11.53
N GLU A 265 23.18 -8.38 -12.53
CA GLU A 265 22.94 -7.96 -13.91
C GLU A 265 21.53 -7.40 -14.07
N GLY A 266 20.53 -8.10 -13.55
CA GLY A 266 19.13 -7.75 -13.67
C GLY A 266 18.77 -6.43 -12.99
N ILE A 267 19.28 -6.15 -11.78
CA ILE A 267 19.09 -4.83 -11.15
C ILE A 267 19.72 -3.71 -11.97
N GLY A 268 20.84 -3.98 -12.68
CA GLY A 268 21.42 -3.02 -13.61
C GLY A 268 20.49 -2.68 -14.78
N GLN A 269 19.78 -3.68 -15.32
CA GLN A 269 18.78 -3.51 -16.37
C GLN A 269 17.54 -2.77 -15.84
N VAL A 270 17.11 -3.06 -14.60
CA VAL A 270 16.03 -2.32 -13.92
C VAL A 270 16.39 -0.84 -13.78
N MET A 271 17.62 -0.50 -13.40
CA MET A 271 18.06 0.90 -13.31
C MET A 271 18.03 1.62 -14.66
N GLU A 272 18.41 0.94 -15.73
CA GLU A 272 18.29 1.47 -17.10
C GLU A 272 16.82 1.68 -17.49
N ALA A 273 15.94 0.71 -17.19
CA ALA A 273 14.52 0.83 -17.44
C ALA A 273 13.88 2.01 -16.66
N ILE A 274 14.25 2.21 -15.40
CA ILE A 274 13.82 3.37 -14.60
C ILE A 274 14.28 4.68 -15.25
N GLN A 275 15.56 4.77 -15.65
CA GLN A 275 16.09 5.95 -16.32
C GLN A 275 15.34 6.24 -17.63
N ILE A 276 15.07 5.23 -18.46
CA ILE A 276 14.30 5.38 -19.72
C ILE A 276 12.87 5.86 -19.42
N GLN A 277 12.18 5.22 -18.47
CA GLN A 277 10.81 5.58 -18.12
C GLN A 277 10.70 6.98 -17.50
N SER A 278 11.76 7.46 -16.84
CA SER A 278 11.81 8.81 -16.30
C SER A 278 11.77 9.91 -17.36
N GLY A 279 12.18 9.61 -18.59
CA GLY A 279 12.31 10.58 -19.67
C GLY A 279 13.49 11.56 -19.52
N LEU A 280 14.33 11.40 -18.48
CA LEU A 280 15.55 12.18 -18.27
C LEU A 280 16.70 11.62 -19.10
N THR A 281 17.66 12.46 -19.49
CA THR A 281 18.91 11.93 -20.10
C THR A 281 19.74 11.20 -19.04
N PRO A 282 20.67 10.30 -19.45
CA PRO A 282 21.60 9.67 -18.52
C PRO A 282 22.34 10.70 -17.65
N GLU A 283 22.82 11.80 -18.22
CA GLU A 283 23.53 12.84 -17.48
C GLU A 283 22.64 13.51 -16.43
N GLU A 284 21.38 13.80 -16.76
CA GLU A 284 20.42 14.39 -15.84
C GLU A 284 20.03 13.44 -14.71
N PHE A 285 19.86 12.14 -15.01
CA PHE A 285 19.49 11.14 -14.01
C PHE A 285 20.66 10.85 -13.05
N PHE A 286 21.84 10.58 -13.60
CA PHE A 286 23.01 10.17 -12.81
C PHE A 286 23.73 11.32 -12.10
N SER A 287 23.41 12.58 -12.39
CA SER A 287 23.92 13.74 -11.64
C SER A 287 23.12 14.05 -10.36
N ARG A 288 21.93 13.47 -10.20
CA ARG A 288 21.04 13.70 -9.05
C ARG A 288 21.31 12.71 -7.93
N LEU A 289 21.24 13.17 -6.69
CA LEU A 289 21.07 12.28 -5.54
C LEU A 289 19.73 11.57 -5.68
N GLN A 290 19.73 10.26 -5.85
CA GLN A 290 18.54 9.48 -6.21
C GLN A 290 18.22 8.46 -5.11
N PRO A 291 17.35 8.82 -4.14
CA PRO A 291 16.90 7.90 -3.11
C PRO A 291 16.05 6.78 -3.73
N MET A 292 16.30 5.56 -3.27
CA MET A 292 15.57 4.38 -3.68
C MET A 292 15.31 3.47 -2.48
N ASP A 293 14.16 2.81 -2.46
CA ASP A 293 13.79 1.80 -1.48
C ASP A 293 13.59 0.46 -2.19
N ALA A 294 14.15 -0.61 -1.62
CA ALA A 294 13.94 -1.96 -2.10
C ALA A 294 14.08 -2.97 -0.96
N ASP A 295 13.77 -4.24 -1.23
CA ASP A 295 14.01 -5.30 -0.26
C ASP A 295 15.52 -5.56 -0.05
N LEU A 296 15.85 -6.41 0.94
CA LEU A 296 17.25 -6.73 1.26
C LEU A 296 17.98 -7.44 0.10
N GLY A 297 17.29 -8.30 -0.64
CA GLY A 297 17.88 -9.04 -1.76
C GLY A 297 18.26 -8.09 -2.89
N THR A 298 17.37 -7.19 -3.26
CA THR A 298 17.62 -6.15 -4.27
C THR A 298 18.76 -5.22 -3.87
N CYS A 299 18.82 -4.83 -2.59
CA CYS A 299 19.95 -4.05 -2.05
C CYS A 299 21.28 -4.80 -2.17
N GLN A 300 21.30 -6.10 -1.88
CA GLN A 300 22.50 -6.95 -2.01
C GLN A 300 22.93 -7.13 -3.47
N ASN A 301 21.97 -7.25 -4.38
CA ASN A 301 22.23 -7.33 -5.82
C ASN A 301 22.82 -6.03 -6.36
N LEU A 302 22.30 -4.87 -5.95
CA LEU A 302 22.88 -3.57 -6.31
C LEU A 302 24.29 -3.42 -5.74
N LYS A 303 24.51 -3.85 -4.50
CA LYS A 303 25.86 -3.82 -3.90
C LYS A 303 26.84 -4.71 -4.68
N SER A 304 26.41 -5.89 -5.07
CA SER A 304 27.20 -6.80 -5.92
C SER A 304 27.51 -6.16 -7.27
N LEU A 305 26.55 -5.45 -7.87
CA LEU A 305 26.75 -4.70 -9.11
C LEU A 305 27.79 -3.59 -8.95
N TRP A 306 27.73 -2.81 -7.88
CA TRP A 306 28.76 -1.82 -7.55
C TRP A 306 30.15 -2.45 -7.46
N ASP A 307 30.29 -3.58 -6.76
CA ASP A 307 31.57 -4.25 -6.59
C ASP A 307 32.15 -4.78 -7.91
N ILE A 308 31.30 -5.23 -8.84
CA ILE A 308 31.72 -5.68 -10.18
C ILE A 308 32.15 -4.50 -11.07
N ARG A 309 31.48 -3.35 -10.96
CA ARG A 309 31.71 -2.17 -11.80
C ARG A 309 32.75 -1.21 -11.25
N TYR A 310 33.21 -1.41 -10.02
CA TYR A 310 34.19 -0.56 -9.37
C TYR A 310 35.64 -0.90 -9.80
N PRO A 311 36.51 0.11 -10.04
CA PRO A 311 36.23 1.53 -10.12
C PRO A 311 35.72 1.93 -11.51
N SER A 312 34.82 2.92 -11.55
CA SER A 312 34.40 3.55 -12.81
C SER A 312 34.15 5.03 -12.60
N ASP A 313 34.72 5.85 -13.46
CA ASP A 313 34.53 7.32 -13.46
C ASP A 313 33.25 7.73 -14.20
N GLU A 314 32.63 6.80 -14.93
CA GLU A 314 31.40 7.03 -15.68
C GLU A 314 30.17 6.94 -14.75
N PRO A 315 29.35 8.00 -14.60
CA PRO A 315 28.22 8.01 -13.67
C PRO A 315 27.19 6.90 -13.92
N HIS A 316 26.89 6.63 -15.19
CA HIS A 316 25.94 5.60 -15.61
C HIS A 316 26.41 4.17 -15.29
N ASN A 317 27.72 3.96 -15.25
CA ASN A 317 28.29 2.65 -14.90
C ASN A 317 28.48 2.52 -13.39
N SER A 318 28.98 3.56 -12.73
CA SER A 318 29.24 3.55 -11.28
C SER A 318 27.98 3.55 -10.43
N LEU A 319 26.87 4.14 -10.91
CA LEU A 319 25.61 4.25 -10.16
C LEU A 319 25.79 4.91 -8.76
N ASN A 320 26.82 5.75 -8.60
CA ASN A 320 27.19 6.36 -7.32
C ASN A 320 26.17 7.39 -6.81
N ASN A 321 25.21 7.74 -7.65
CA ASN A 321 24.15 8.68 -7.37
C ASN A 321 22.95 8.05 -6.64
N LEU A 322 22.86 6.72 -6.68
CA LEU A 322 21.79 5.95 -6.05
C LEU A 322 22.04 5.79 -4.55
N VAL A 323 21.01 6.06 -3.76
CA VAL A 323 20.99 5.78 -2.31
C VAL A 323 19.89 4.78 -2.02
N MET A 324 20.26 3.51 -1.99
CA MET A 324 19.32 2.42 -1.72
C MET A 324 19.17 2.23 -0.21
N GLN A 325 17.93 2.24 0.27
CA GLN A 325 17.54 1.99 1.65
C GLN A 325 16.69 0.72 1.72
N LEU A 326 16.73 0.06 2.88
CA LEU A 326 15.88 -1.10 3.13
C LEU A 326 14.43 -0.64 3.25
N GLY A 327 13.57 -1.16 2.37
CA GLY A 327 12.16 -0.83 2.31
C GLY A 327 11.49 -1.00 3.67
N CYS A 328 10.74 0.03 4.08
CA CYS A 328 10.10 0.06 5.40
C CYS A 328 9.15 -1.12 5.61
N SER A 329 8.40 -1.53 4.58
CA SER A 329 7.44 -2.64 4.67
C SER A 329 8.10 -3.95 5.08
N HIS A 330 9.12 -4.41 4.36
CA HIS A 330 9.83 -5.66 4.69
C HIS A 330 10.52 -5.58 6.05
N THR A 331 11.09 -4.42 6.38
CA THR A 331 11.74 -4.18 7.68
C THR A 331 10.73 -4.32 8.82
N LEU A 332 9.59 -3.63 8.75
CA LEU A 332 8.52 -3.71 9.74
C LEU A 332 7.93 -5.12 9.83
N TRP A 333 7.74 -5.80 8.69
CA TRP A 333 7.27 -7.19 8.64
C TRP A 333 8.20 -8.12 9.39
N ASN A 334 9.52 -8.02 9.14
CA ASN A 334 10.52 -8.85 9.78
C ASN A 334 10.64 -8.58 11.28
N ILE A 335 10.60 -7.31 11.70
CA ILE A 335 10.64 -6.94 13.12
C ILE A 335 9.39 -7.47 13.84
N ALA A 336 8.21 -7.19 13.30
CA ALA A 336 6.94 -7.65 13.86
C ALA A 336 6.90 -9.18 14.00
N GLN A 337 7.29 -9.90 12.95
CA GLN A 337 7.34 -11.36 12.99
C GLN A 337 8.35 -11.87 14.04
N THR A 338 9.51 -11.24 14.15
CA THR A 338 10.55 -11.60 15.11
C THR A 338 10.05 -11.43 16.54
N ILE A 339 9.42 -10.29 16.86
CA ILE A 339 8.80 -10.06 18.17
C ILE A 339 7.78 -11.16 18.44
N PHE A 340 6.86 -11.41 17.51
CA PHE A 340 5.81 -12.40 17.71
C PHE A 340 6.34 -13.81 17.92
N THR A 341 7.27 -14.25 17.08
CA THR A 341 7.85 -15.59 17.15
C THR A 341 8.65 -15.77 18.44
N LYS A 342 9.35 -14.72 18.88
CA LYS A 342 10.11 -14.74 20.14
C LYS A 342 9.20 -14.87 21.36
N HIS A 343 8.05 -14.20 21.34
CA HIS A 343 7.12 -14.14 22.47
C HIS A 343 5.94 -15.11 22.34
N LEU A 344 5.90 -15.94 21.29
CA LEU A 344 4.81 -16.86 21.04
C LEU A 344 4.61 -17.84 22.20
N GLY A 345 5.73 -18.39 22.70
CA GLY A 345 5.74 -19.44 23.72
C GLY A 345 5.69 -20.86 23.13
N ASN A 346 5.63 -21.87 24.01
CA ASN A 346 5.57 -23.28 23.63
C ASN A 346 4.13 -23.82 23.64
N LEU A 347 3.56 -24.06 22.45
CA LEU A 347 2.21 -24.59 22.28
C LEU A 347 2.02 -26.02 22.85
N SER A 348 3.11 -26.78 23.03
CA SER A 348 3.06 -28.14 23.59
C SER A 348 3.12 -28.17 25.12
N ASN A 349 3.30 -27.01 25.77
CA ASN A 349 3.33 -26.89 27.22
C ASN A 349 2.11 -26.10 27.71
N GLU A 350 1.16 -26.76 28.36
CA GLU A 350 -0.07 -26.12 28.86
C GLU A 350 0.18 -25.05 29.95
N ASP A 351 1.32 -25.15 30.64
CA ASP A 351 1.75 -24.19 31.66
C ASP A 351 2.43 -22.94 31.07
N ASP A 352 2.70 -22.94 29.75
CA ASP A 352 3.31 -21.81 29.07
C ASP A 352 2.34 -20.61 28.99
N LEU A 353 2.88 -19.42 29.24
CA LEU A 353 2.13 -18.15 29.28
C LEU A 353 2.47 -17.24 28.09
N GLY A 354 3.02 -17.79 27.01
CA GLY A 354 3.32 -17.04 25.81
C GLY A 354 2.07 -16.50 25.10
N ALA A 355 2.31 -15.69 24.07
CA ALA A 355 1.25 -15.05 23.29
C ALA A 355 0.23 -16.06 22.71
N TRP A 356 0.64 -17.31 22.44
CA TRP A 356 -0.24 -18.36 21.93
C TRP A 356 -1.48 -18.55 22.82
N ARG A 357 -1.34 -18.46 24.14
CA ARG A 357 -2.44 -18.67 25.09
C ARG A 357 -3.48 -17.56 24.99
N THR A 358 -3.03 -16.32 24.88
CA THR A 358 -3.89 -15.15 24.65
C THR A 358 -4.60 -15.26 23.31
N LEU A 359 -3.87 -15.60 22.24
CA LEU A 359 -4.45 -15.78 20.91
C LEU A 359 -5.52 -16.87 20.90
N SER A 360 -5.24 -18.04 21.49
CA SER A 360 -6.20 -19.14 21.61
C SER A 360 -7.44 -18.73 22.41
N SER A 361 -7.27 -17.97 23.49
CA SER A 361 -8.40 -17.46 24.30
C SER A 361 -9.28 -16.47 23.51
N LEU A 362 -8.70 -15.77 22.53
CA LEU A 362 -9.40 -14.89 21.60
C LEU A 362 -9.94 -15.62 20.36
N GLY A 363 -9.80 -16.95 20.27
CA GLY A 363 -10.23 -17.75 19.12
C GLY A 363 -9.35 -17.61 17.87
N ILE A 364 -8.11 -17.13 18.03
CA ILE A 364 -7.16 -16.92 16.94
C ILE A 364 -6.14 -18.06 16.92
N ALA A 365 -6.05 -18.76 15.80
CA ALA A 365 -5.05 -19.81 15.60
C ALA A 365 -3.63 -19.21 15.53
N PRO A 366 -2.70 -19.58 16.44
CA PRO A 366 -1.36 -19.02 16.48
C PRO A 366 -0.59 -19.14 15.15
N GLU A 367 -0.81 -20.23 14.41
CA GLU A 367 -0.11 -20.50 13.14
C GLU A 367 -0.52 -19.53 12.03
N LYS A 368 -1.72 -18.94 12.11
CA LYS A 368 -2.19 -17.95 11.13
C LYS A 368 -1.52 -16.58 11.33
N VAL A 369 -1.16 -16.25 12.57
CA VAL A 369 -0.61 -14.94 12.95
C VAL A 369 0.86 -14.81 12.53
N ILE A 370 1.60 -15.90 12.49
CA ILE A 370 3.04 -15.92 12.15
C ILE A 370 3.28 -15.82 10.64
N GLN A 371 2.25 -16.07 9.82
CA GLN A 371 2.37 -16.03 8.37
C GLN A 371 2.54 -14.60 7.86
N LYS A 372 3.59 -14.35 7.07
CA LYS A 372 3.87 -13.03 6.45
C LYS A 372 2.83 -12.57 5.42
N LYS A 373 1.77 -13.35 5.17
CA LYS A 373 0.78 -13.05 4.13
C LYS A 373 -0.17 -11.92 4.51
N ASP A 374 -0.39 -11.69 5.80
CA ASP A 374 -1.30 -10.66 6.30
C ASP A 374 -0.64 -9.86 7.43
N PHE A 375 0.14 -8.84 7.04
CA PHE A 375 0.82 -7.98 8.00
C PHE A 375 -0.15 -7.20 8.88
N THR A 376 -1.25 -6.71 8.31
CA THR A 376 -2.26 -5.95 9.06
C THR A 376 -2.84 -6.80 10.18
N ALA A 377 -3.21 -8.05 9.89
CA ALA A 377 -3.65 -8.98 10.92
C ALA A 377 -2.55 -9.24 11.96
N MET A 378 -1.29 -9.45 11.54
CA MET A 378 -0.18 -9.66 12.47
C MET A 378 -0.05 -8.47 13.44
N ILE A 379 -0.02 -7.22 12.98
CA ILE A 379 0.06 -6.06 13.87
C ILE A 379 -1.14 -5.97 14.83
N GLN A 380 -2.36 -6.12 14.32
CA GLN A 380 -3.58 -6.10 15.14
C GLN A 380 -3.58 -7.18 16.22
N HIS A 381 -3.06 -8.37 15.90
CA HIS A 381 -2.92 -9.44 16.87
C HIS A 381 -1.85 -9.09 17.92
N MET A 382 -0.78 -8.40 17.54
CA MET A 382 0.26 -7.95 18.49
C MET A 382 -0.31 -7.00 19.52
N GLU A 383 -1.09 -6.02 19.04
CA GLU A 383 -1.77 -5.05 19.88
C GLU A 383 -2.75 -5.73 20.83
N LYS A 384 -3.54 -6.70 20.35
CA LYS A 384 -4.47 -7.48 21.19
C LYS A 384 -3.75 -8.27 22.28
N VAL A 385 -2.63 -8.90 21.93
CA VAL A 385 -1.81 -9.65 22.90
C VAL A 385 -1.25 -8.68 23.94
N HIS A 386 -0.62 -7.59 23.52
CA HIS A 386 -0.07 -6.57 24.40
C HIS A 386 -1.14 -5.99 25.34
N GLU A 387 -2.28 -5.57 24.80
CA GLU A 387 -3.39 -5.01 25.57
C GLU A 387 -3.95 -6.02 26.59
N SER A 388 -4.08 -7.29 26.21
CA SER A 388 -4.51 -8.37 27.12
C SER A 388 -3.49 -8.63 28.23
N THR A 389 -2.19 -8.59 27.91
CA THR A 389 -1.11 -8.71 28.90
C THR A 389 -1.16 -7.58 29.91
N LEU A 390 -1.38 -6.34 29.47
CA LEU A 390 -1.56 -5.19 30.38
C LEU A 390 -2.75 -5.40 31.32
N VAL A 391 -3.89 -5.87 30.80
CA VAL A 391 -5.08 -6.16 31.63
C VAL A 391 -4.80 -7.25 32.65
N LEU A 392 -4.06 -8.30 32.26
CA LEU A 392 -3.67 -9.38 33.18
C LEU A 392 -2.75 -8.88 34.29
N CYS A 393 -1.78 -8.01 33.98
CA CYS A 393 -0.87 -7.43 34.98
C CYS A 393 -1.56 -6.43 35.93
N LEU A 394 -2.67 -5.82 35.51
CA LEU A 394 -3.45 -4.88 36.31
C LEU A 394 -4.50 -5.55 37.21
N ARG A 395 -4.80 -6.83 36.96
CA ARG A 395 -5.69 -7.66 37.78
C ARG A 395 -4.89 -8.36 38.88
#